data_AF-A0A2G6PD17-F1
#
_entry.id   AF-A0A2G6PD17-F1
#
_cell.length_a   1.000
_cell.length_b   1.000
_cell.length_c   1.000
_cell.angle_alpha   90.00
_cell.angle_beta   90.00
_cell.angle_gamma   90.00
#
_symmetry.space_group_name_H-M   'P 1'
#
loop_
_entity.id
_entity.type
_entity.pdbx_description
1 polymer ?
#
loop_
_entity_poly.entity_id
_entity_poly.type
_entity_poly.pdbx_seq_one_letter_code
_entity_poly.pdbx_strand_id
1 'polypeptide(L)'
;MRLLSVLITIFLAVLLAHFLMPLPKLFSLPLLGIGLVLLLISIYHEHQSVWLWLFLSSYAWANHSIANYPILQEPVICETTLELIDFPKPAAPTGERTTTRIRQPLSCPLAKNTTINLRAYQTLHWQPGEQYTVNLKLLPSDRHYLGAQHIDARASLIEIIAPHPTKHFSIPSWRKQLSARISERFYAQNQRWWQALLIGQRTSLTT
;
A
#
# COMPACT_ATOMS: atom_id res chain seq x y z
N MET A 1 -8.30 19.60 31.44
CA MET A 1 -8.67 19.67 30.00
C MET A 1 -10.09 19.23 29.71
N ARG A 2 -10.69 18.37 30.54
CA ARG A 2 -12.08 17.91 30.35
C ARG A 2 -13.12 18.98 30.62
N LEU A 3 -12.84 19.92 31.52
CA LEU A 3 -13.71 21.09 31.68
C LEU A 3 -13.75 21.93 30.40
N LEU A 4 -12.62 22.07 29.69
CA LEU A 4 -12.59 22.92 28.51
C LEU A 4 -13.44 22.40 27.35
N SER A 5 -13.35 21.10 27.04
CA SER A 5 -14.12 20.53 25.93
C SER A 5 -15.61 20.40 26.25
N VAL A 6 -15.95 20.20 27.53
CA VAL A 6 -17.35 20.16 27.98
C VAL A 6 -18.00 21.53 27.89
N LEU A 7 -17.25 22.62 28.04
CA LEU A 7 -17.80 23.95 27.85
C LEU A 7 -17.91 24.41 26.43
N ILE A 8 -16.98 23.99 25.58
CA ILE A 8 -17.09 24.26 24.15
C ILE A 8 -18.31 23.52 23.59
N THR A 9 -18.58 22.29 24.04
CA THR A 9 -19.79 21.55 23.61
C THR A 9 -21.08 22.11 24.22
N ILE A 10 -21.08 22.61 25.45
CA ILE A 10 -22.27 23.27 26.04
C ILE A 10 -22.53 24.63 25.39
N PHE A 11 -21.49 25.41 25.09
CA PHE A 11 -21.63 26.71 24.42
C PHE A 11 -22.09 26.57 22.96
N LEU A 12 -21.56 25.59 22.22
CA LEU A 12 -21.99 25.28 20.85
C LEU A 12 -23.43 24.75 20.82
N ALA A 13 -23.85 23.93 21.81
CA ALA A 13 -25.21 23.42 21.91
C ALA A 13 -26.23 24.52 22.29
N VAL A 14 -25.85 25.49 23.14
CA VAL A 14 -26.70 26.66 23.49
C VAL A 14 -26.83 27.60 22.29
N LEU A 15 -25.80 27.76 21.47
CA LEU A 15 -25.84 28.52 20.22
C LEU A 15 -26.72 27.84 19.16
N LEU A 16 -26.63 26.51 19.05
CA LEU A 16 -27.42 25.67 18.14
C LEU A 16 -28.91 25.65 18.54
N ALA A 17 -29.23 25.72 19.83
CA ALA A 17 -30.60 25.86 20.33
C ALA A 17 -31.19 27.27 20.10
N HIS A 18 -30.36 28.33 20.12
CA HIS A 18 -30.78 29.71 19.85
C HIS A 18 -31.08 29.98 18.37
N PHE A 19 -30.44 29.24 17.47
CA PHE A 19 -30.68 29.33 16.01
C PHE A 19 -31.91 28.53 15.56
N LEU A 20 -32.38 27.55 16.35
CA LEU A 20 -33.48 26.66 15.97
C LEU A 20 -34.88 27.08 16.47
N MET A 21 -35.03 27.94 17.50
CA MET A 21 -36.37 28.41 17.95
C MET A 21 -36.34 29.83 18.53
N PRO A 22 -37.26 30.76 18.15
CA PRO A 22 -37.28 32.12 18.66
C PRO A 22 -38.11 32.20 19.95
N LEU A 23 -37.48 32.35 21.12
CA LEU A 23 -38.18 32.64 22.39
C LEU A 23 -37.36 33.57 23.31
N PRO A 24 -38.03 34.30 24.23
CA PRO A 24 -37.67 35.67 24.59
C PRO A 24 -36.60 35.84 25.69
N LYS A 25 -36.12 37.09 25.75
CA LYS A 25 -34.81 37.61 26.20
C LYS A 25 -34.46 37.56 27.71
N LEU A 26 -35.09 36.76 28.58
CA LEU A 26 -34.89 36.93 30.03
C LEU A 26 -33.89 35.99 30.74
N PHE A 27 -33.22 35.07 30.04
CA PHE A 27 -32.31 34.08 30.67
C PHE A 27 -30.79 34.32 30.45
N SER A 28 -30.38 35.49 29.95
CA SER A 28 -29.02 35.72 29.40
C SER A 28 -27.90 36.03 30.40
N LEU A 29 -28.18 36.37 31.66
CA LEU A 29 -27.17 36.90 32.60
C LEU A 29 -26.41 35.85 33.44
N PRO A 30 -27.00 34.76 33.94
CA PRO A 30 -26.25 33.78 34.75
C PRO A 30 -25.38 32.82 33.93
N LEU A 31 -25.64 32.64 32.63
CA LEU A 31 -24.84 31.78 31.73
C LEU A 31 -23.50 32.40 31.31
N LEU A 32 -23.41 33.73 31.32
CA LEU A 32 -22.21 34.47 30.91
C LEU A 32 -21.10 34.43 31.97
N GLY A 33 -21.47 34.45 33.26
CA GLY A 33 -20.51 34.35 34.38
C GLY A 33 -19.83 32.97 34.45
N ILE A 34 -20.56 31.92 34.09
CA ILE A 34 -20.04 30.54 34.06
C ILE A 34 -19.11 30.37 32.83
N GLY A 35 -19.44 30.93 31.68
CA GLY A 35 -18.58 30.87 30.48
C GLY A 35 -17.19 31.50 30.67
N LEU A 36 -17.09 32.59 31.45
CA LEU A 36 -15.83 33.33 31.63
C LEU A 36 -14.80 32.59 32.50
N VAL A 37 -15.27 31.85 33.52
CA VAL A 37 -14.41 31.03 34.39
C VAL A 37 -13.81 29.84 33.63
N LEU A 38 -14.53 29.34 32.63
CA LEU A 38 -14.16 28.14 31.88
C LEU A 38 -13.30 28.44 30.65
N LEU A 39 -13.34 29.69 30.20
CA LEU A 39 -12.39 30.27 29.24
C LEU A 39 -11.02 30.55 29.90
N LEU A 40 -10.98 30.95 31.17
CA LEU A 40 -9.72 31.11 31.92
C LEU A 40 -9.03 29.76 32.20
N ILE A 41 -9.79 28.67 32.39
CA ILE A 41 -9.29 27.29 32.49
C ILE A 41 -8.85 26.73 31.12
N SER A 42 -9.32 27.32 30.01
CA SER A 42 -8.89 27.00 28.64
C SER A 42 -7.44 27.35 28.39
N ILE A 43 -7.11 28.60 28.72
CA ILE A 43 -5.86 29.26 28.34
C ILE A 43 -4.67 28.60 29.05
N TYR A 44 -4.86 28.16 30.30
CA TYR A 44 -3.82 27.45 31.05
C TYR A 44 -3.56 26.01 30.54
N HIS A 45 -4.42 25.49 29.67
CA HIS A 45 -4.40 24.10 29.21
C HIS A 45 -4.05 23.91 27.73
N GLU A 46 -3.77 25.02 27.02
CA GLU A 46 -3.60 25.09 25.57
C GLU A 46 -2.47 24.23 25.00
N HIS A 47 -1.42 23.91 25.76
CA HIS A 47 -0.34 23.10 25.22
C HIS A 47 -0.66 21.60 25.13
N GLN A 48 -1.58 21.05 25.94
CA GLN A 48 -1.89 19.62 25.94
C GLN A 48 -3.12 19.25 25.09
N SER A 49 -4.01 20.21 24.80
CA SER A 49 -5.23 19.97 24.01
C SER A 49 -4.95 19.80 22.55
N VAL A 50 -3.98 20.55 22.03
CA VAL A 50 -3.49 20.42 20.66
C VAL A 50 -2.95 19.00 20.42
N TRP A 51 -2.19 18.42 21.36
CA TRP A 51 -1.68 17.06 21.24
C TRP A 51 -2.78 16.00 21.28
N LEU A 52 -3.83 16.19 22.08
CA LEU A 52 -4.96 15.26 22.13
C LEU A 52 -5.79 15.31 20.84
N TRP A 53 -6.01 16.48 20.25
CA TRP A 53 -6.67 16.61 18.95
C TRP A 53 -5.82 16.06 17.79
N LEU A 54 -4.51 16.28 17.80
CA LEU A 54 -3.59 15.67 16.85
C LEU A 54 -3.55 14.15 16.99
N PHE A 55 -3.55 13.63 18.22
CA PHE A 55 -3.61 12.20 18.47
C PHE A 55 -4.94 11.59 17.98
N LEU A 56 -6.08 12.19 18.35
CA LEU A 56 -7.39 11.72 17.94
C LEU A 56 -7.61 11.80 16.42
N SER A 57 -7.15 12.86 15.77
CA SER A 57 -7.20 12.98 14.30
C SER A 57 -6.28 11.96 13.63
N SER A 58 -5.05 11.77 14.11
CA SER A 58 -4.15 10.73 13.58
C SER A 58 -4.70 9.32 13.78
N TYR A 59 -5.33 9.04 14.92
CA TYR A 59 -5.95 7.76 15.22
C TYR A 59 -7.20 7.52 14.36
N ALA A 60 -8.07 8.53 14.24
CA ALA A 60 -9.26 8.45 13.40
C ALA A 60 -8.89 8.27 11.92
N TRP A 61 -7.86 8.98 11.44
CA TRP A 61 -7.38 8.86 10.07
C TRP A 61 -6.75 7.48 9.81
N ALA A 62 -5.90 7.00 10.73
CA ALA A 62 -5.31 5.66 10.66
C ALA A 62 -6.38 4.57 10.66
N ASN A 63 -7.38 4.66 11.53
CA ASN A 63 -8.41 3.63 11.67
C ASN A 63 -9.43 3.66 10.51
N HIS A 64 -9.77 4.84 9.98
CA HIS A 64 -10.66 4.97 8.82
C HIS A 64 -10.06 4.36 7.55
N SER A 65 -8.73 4.50 7.36
CA SER A 65 -8.04 3.96 6.18
C SER A 65 -8.07 2.43 6.10
N ILE A 66 -8.20 1.75 7.24
CA ILE A 66 -8.13 0.28 7.32
C ILE A 66 -9.53 -0.35 7.37
N ALA A 67 -10.51 0.33 7.97
CA ALA A 67 -11.83 -0.25 8.28
C ALA A 67 -12.73 -0.53 7.06
N ASN A 68 -12.45 0.04 5.89
CA ASN A 68 -13.35 -0.01 4.74
C ASN A 68 -13.01 -1.09 3.70
N TYR A 69 -11.96 -1.88 3.90
CA TYR A 69 -11.62 -2.94 2.96
C TYR A 69 -12.26 -4.27 3.38
N PRO A 70 -12.95 -4.99 2.48
CA PRO A 70 -13.49 -6.29 2.80
C PRO A 70 -12.34 -7.27 3.12
N ILE A 71 -12.52 -8.06 4.18
CA ILE A 71 -11.54 -9.04 4.63
C ILE A 71 -11.89 -10.40 4.01
N LEU A 72 -10.87 -11.12 3.53
CA LEU A 72 -11.05 -12.49 3.05
C LEU A 72 -11.28 -13.46 4.22
N GLN A 73 -12.53 -13.89 4.41
CA GLN A 73 -12.93 -14.78 5.52
C GLN A 73 -12.73 -16.27 5.21
N GLU A 74 -12.88 -16.66 3.94
CA GLU A 74 -12.82 -18.05 3.50
C GLU A 74 -11.74 -18.25 2.43
N PRO A 75 -11.17 -19.46 2.30
CA PRO A 75 -10.22 -19.75 1.24
C PRO A 75 -10.92 -19.74 -0.11
N VAL A 76 -10.46 -18.89 -1.03
CA VAL A 76 -11.04 -18.75 -2.37
C VAL A 76 -10.06 -19.28 -3.42
N ILE A 77 -10.57 -20.11 -4.33
CA ILE A 77 -9.84 -20.54 -5.52
C ILE A 77 -10.26 -19.63 -6.67
N CYS A 78 -9.30 -19.01 -7.34
CA CYS A 78 -9.56 -18.07 -8.42
C CYS A 78 -8.44 -18.05 -9.47
N GLU A 79 -8.77 -17.58 -10.65
CA GLU A 79 -7.86 -17.43 -11.78
C GLU A 79 -7.36 -15.99 -11.85
N THR A 80 -6.07 -15.80 -12.14
CA THR A 80 -5.48 -14.46 -12.36
C THR A 80 -4.23 -14.53 -13.22
N THR A 81 -3.93 -13.44 -13.93
CA THR A 81 -2.64 -13.24 -14.60
C THR A 81 -1.69 -12.46 -13.69
N LEU A 82 -0.57 -13.10 -13.35
CA LEU A 82 0.49 -12.56 -12.49
C LEU A 82 1.72 -12.22 -13.31
N GLU A 83 2.44 -11.17 -12.92
CA GLU A 83 3.80 -10.87 -13.38
C GLU A 83 4.79 -11.10 -12.25
N LEU A 84 5.91 -11.77 -12.54
CA LEU A 84 6.97 -11.97 -11.57
C LEU A 84 7.78 -10.68 -11.37
N ILE A 85 7.83 -10.17 -10.13
CA ILE A 85 8.56 -8.93 -9.79
C ILE A 85 9.98 -9.22 -9.33
N ASP A 86 10.16 -10.26 -8.51
CA ASP A 86 11.43 -10.63 -7.89
C ASP A 86 11.71 -12.12 -8.09
N PHE A 87 12.98 -12.51 -7.99
CA PHE A 87 13.41 -13.89 -8.14
C PHE A 87 12.79 -14.78 -7.05
N PRO A 88 12.46 -16.06 -7.37
CA PRO A 88 12.02 -17.02 -6.38
C PRO A 88 13.08 -17.16 -5.28
N LYS A 89 12.65 -16.94 -4.04
CA LYS A 89 13.48 -17.22 -2.87
C LYS A 89 13.19 -18.66 -2.44
N PRO A 90 14.20 -19.54 -2.39
CA PRO A 90 14.00 -20.87 -1.84
C PRO A 90 13.59 -20.74 -0.38
N ALA A 91 12.42 -21.27 -0.01
CA ALA A 91 11.94 -21.27 1.36
C ALA A 91 11.86 -22.70 1.87
N ALA A 92 12.96 -23.22 2.42
CA ALA A 92 12.94 -24.48 3.14
C ALA A 92 12.01 -24.38 4.37
N PRO A 93 11.11 -25.35 4.65
CA PRO A 93 10.83 -26.60 3.93
C PRO A 93 9.57 -26.55 3.02
N THR A 94 9.04 -25.38 2.67
CA THR A 94 7.63 -25.20 2.21
C THR A 94 7.47 -24.60 0.80
N GLY A 95 8.30 -25.04 -0.16
CA GLY A 95 8.22 -24.60 -1.55
C GLY A 95 8.90 -23.25 -1.83
N GLU A 96 8.78 -22.77 -3.05
CA GLU A 96 9.34 -21.48 -3.47
C GLU A 96 8.42 -20.32 -3.06
N ARG A 97 9.03 -19.22 -2.62
CA ARG A 97 8.31 -17.97 -2.37
C ARG A 97 8.67 -16.97 -3.46
N THR A 98 7.66 -16.49 -4.17
CA THR A 98 7.80 -15.51 -5.24
C THR A 98 6.94 -14.29 -4.96
N THR A 99 7.50 -13.10 -5.18
CA THR A 99 6.71 -11.86 -5.13
C THR A 99 6.20 -11.56 -6.53
N THR A 100 4.89 -11.49 -6.66
CA THR A 100 4.22 -11.30 -7.95
C THR A 100 3.28 -10.09 -7.91
N ARG A 101 3.01 -9.51 -9.08
CA ARG A 101 2.05 -8.41 -9.27
C ARG A 101 0.89 -8.91 -10.10
N ILE A 102 -0.33 -8.63 -9.65
CA ILE A 102 -1.54 -8.93 -10.41
C ILE A 102 -1.64 -7.97 -11.60
N ARG A 103 -1.64 -8.50 -12.81
CA ARG A 103 -1.83 -7.70 -14.04
C ARG A 103 -3.26 -7.73 -14.53
N GLN A 104 -3.89 -8.89 -14.43
CA GLN A 104 -5.31 -9.07 -14.73
C GLN A 104 -5.92 -9.94 -13.62
N PRO A 105 -6.83 -9.40 -12.80
CA PRO A 105 -7.40 -10.15 -11.70
C PRO A 105 -8.33 -11.28 -12.16
N LEU A 106 -8.90 -11.22 -13.37
CA LEU A 106 -9.85 -12.20 -13.91
C LEU A 106 -10.97 -12.52 -12.89
N SER A 107 -10.98 -13.71 -12.29
CA SER A 107 -11.98 -14.12 -11.28
C SER A 107 -11.50 -13.93 -9.84
N CYS A 108 -10.27 -13.47 -9.61
CA CYS A 108 -9.76 -13.21 -8.28
C CYS A 108 -10.30 -11.91 -7.67
N PRO A 109 -10.67 -11.89 -6.37
CA PRO A 109 -11.18 -10.72 -5.66
C PRO A 109 -10.09 -9.70 -5.29
N LEU A 110 -9.00 -9.64 -6.05
CA LEU A 110 -7.84 -8.79 -5.79
C LEU A 110 -7.78 -7.66 -6.82
N ALA A 111 -7.25 -6.50 -6.42
CA ALA A 111 -7.14 -5.36 -7.33
C ALA A 111 -5.99 -5.54 -8.32
N LYS A 112 -6.10 -4.85 -9.47
CA LYS A 112 -5.01 -4.74 -10.43
C LYS A 112 -3.81 -4.03 -9.80
N ASN A 113 -2.61 -4.48 -10.15
CA ASN A 113 -1.31 -4.05 -9.62
C ASN A 113 -1.07 -4.35 -8.14
N THR A 114 -1.97 -5.06 -7.47
CA THR A 114 -1.70 -5.57 -6.13
C THR A 114 -0.52 -6.53 -6.17
N THR A 115 0.42 -6.32 -5.25
CA THR A 115 1.55 -7.23 -5.05
C THR A 115 1.16 -8.30 -4.04
N ILE A 116 1.46 -9.56 -4.34
CA ILE A 116 1.21 -10.70 -3.45
C ILE A 116 2.46 -11.56 -3.30
N ASN A 117 2.56 -12.26 -2.17
CA ASN A 117 3.61 -13.24 -1.93
C ASN A 117 3.05 -14.65 -2.18
N LEU A 118 3.39 -15.19 -3.34
CA LEU A 118 2.96 -16.50 -3.79
C LEU A 118 3.85 -17.59 -3.19
N ARG A 119 3.22 -18.67 -2.71
CA ARG A 119 3.89 -19.91 -2.34
C ARG A 119 3.62 -20.96 -3.41
N ALA A 120 4.65 -21.38 -4.12
CA ALA A 120 4.59 -22.47 -5.07
C ALA A 120 5.19 -23.73 -4.44
N TYR A 121 4.38 -24.77 -4.26
CA TYR A 121 4.85 -26.04 -3.70
C TYR A 121 5.58 -26.92 -4.72
N GLN A 122 5.50 -26.57 -6.00
CA GLN A 122 6.27 -27.18 -7.08
C GLN A 122 7.38 -26.21 -7.50
N THR A 123 8.57 -26.76 -7.80
CA THR A 123 9.68 -26.00 -8.39
C THR A 123 9.29 -25.61 -9.81
N LEU A 124 9.25 -24.30 -10.09
CA LEU A 124 8.82 -23.78 -11.38
C LEU A 124 9.88 -22.84 -11.92
N HIS A 125 10.13 -22.93 -13.23
CA HIS A 125 11.09 -22.06 -13.91
C HIS A 125 10.44 -20.71 -14.22
N TRP A 126 10.34 -19.86 -13.20
CA TRP A 126 9.86 -18.49 -13.35
C TRP A 126 10.90 -17.60 -14.04
N GLN A 127 10.47 -16.77 -14.99
CA GLN A 127 11.29 -15.71 -15.56
C GLN A 127 10.80 -14.34 -15.05
N PRO A 128 11.67 -13.49 -14.49
CA PRO A 128 11.29 -12.14 -14.09
C PRO A 128 10.71 -11.33 -15.25
N GLY A 129 9.60 -10.64 -15.00
CA GLY A 129 8.89 -9.84 -16.01
C GLY A 129 7.99 -10.65 -16.96
N GLU A 130 8.02 -11.98 -16.94
CA GLU A 130 7.03 -12.78 -17.65
C GLU A 130 5.69 -12.77 -16.93
N GLN A 131 4.62 -12.95 -17.72
CA GLN A 131 3.25 -13.04 -17.24
C GLN A 131 2.72 -14.46 -17.35
N TYR A 132 2.10 -14.94 -16.27
CA TYR A 132 1.56 -16.29 -16.17
C TYR A 132 0.09 -16.21 -15.77
N THR A 133 -0.78 -16.89 -16.52
CA THR A 133 -2.16 -17.11 -16.10
C THR A 133 -2.20 -18.36 -15.23
N VAL A 134 -2.67 -18.19 -13.99
CA VAL A 134 -2.57 -19.19 -12.95
C VAL A 134 -3.87 -19.32 -12.16
N ASN A 135 -4.10 -20.52 -11.64
CA ASN A 135 -5.08 -20.78 -10.59
C ASN A 135 -4.41 -20.63 -9.22
N LEU A 136 -4.93 -19.69 -8.44
CA LEU A 136 -4.48 -19.40 -7.08
C LEU A 136 -5.52 -19.84 -6.07
N LYS A 137 -5.03 -20.35 -4.94
CA LYS A 137 -5.79 -20.47 -3.71
C LYS A 137 -5.36 -19.38 -2.75
N LEU A 138 -6.24 -18.42 -2.50
CA LEU A 138 -6.05 -17.39 -1.50
C LEU A 138 -6.44 -17.95 -0.13
N LEU A 139 -5.55 -17.84 0.85
CA LEU A 139 -5.81 -18.27 2.21
C LEU A 139 -6.35 -17.08 3.02
N PRO A 140 -7.33 -17.31 3.91
CA PRO A 140 -7.85 -16.26 4.78
C PRO A 140 -6.76 -15.79 5.76
N SER A 141 -6.73 -14.49 6.03
CA SER A 141 -5.94 -13.90 7.12
C SER A 141 -6.52 -12.54 7.48
N ASP A 142 -6.46 -12.23 8.76
CA ASP A 142 -6.93 -10.98 9.37
C ASP A 142 -6.26 -9.70 8.81
N ARG A 143 -5.23 -9.84 7.96
CA ARG A 143 -4.51 -8.73 7.31
C ARG A 143 -4.71 -8.65 5.79
N HIS A 144 -5.56 -9.51 5.22
CA HIS A 144 -5.83 -9.52 3.78
C HIS A 144 -7.01 -8.60 3.44
N TYR A 145 -6.72 -7.32 3.23
CA TYR A 145 -7.68 -6.29 2.83
C TYR A 145 -7.88 -6.30 1.32
N LEU A 146 -9.00 -6.84 0.84
CA LEU A 146 -9.33 -6.87 -0.59
C LEU A 146 -9.41 -5.44 -1.14
N GLY A 147 -8.68 -5.16 -2.22
CA GLY A 147 -8.66 -3.82 -2.85
C GLY A 147 -7.54 -2.88 -2.40
N ALA A 148 -6.72 -3.26 -1.41
CA ALA A 148 -5.52 -2.50 -1.10
C ALA A 148 -4.43 -2.68 -2.19
N GLN A 149 -3.63 -1.64 -2.42
CA GLN A 149 -2.53 -1.68 -3.40
C GLN A 149 -1.41 -2.63 -2.97
N HIS A 150 -1.28 -2.87 -1.66
CA HIS A 150 -0.33 -3.80 -1.09
C HIS A 150 -1.07 -4.72 -0.13
N ILE A 151 -1.11 -6.01 -0.45
CA ILE A 151 -1.71 -7.03 0.41
C ILE A 151 -0.67 -8.11 0.58
N ASP A 152 -0.31 -8.42 1.83
CA ASP A 152 0.48 -9.61 2.15
C ASP A 152 -0.39 -10.87 2.04
N ALA A 153 -1.09 -11.04 0.92
CA ALA A 153 -1.96 -12.16 0.65
C ALA A 153 -1.15 -13.45 0.59
N ARG A 154 -1.39 -14.35 1.54
CA ARG A 154 -0.92 -15.73 1.45
C ARG A 154 -1.67 -16.44 0.32
N ALA A 155 -1.06 -16.49 -0.85
CA ALA A 155 -1.56 -17.21 -2.00
C ALA A 155 -0.73 -18.48 -2.20
N SER A 156 -1.39 -19.61 -2.47
CA SER A 156 -0.71 -20.82 -2.96
C SER A 156 -1.07 -21.07 -4.40
N LEU A 157 -0.06 -21.38 -5.22
CA LEU A 157 -0.26 -21.78 -6.60
C LEU A 157 -0.87 -23.19 -6.65
N ILE A 158 -1.97 -23.35 -7.39
CA ILE A 158 -2.55 -24.66 -7.69
C ILE A 158 -1.98 -25.17 -9.01
N GLU A 159 -2.15 -24.37 -10.07
CA GLU A 159 -1.82 -24.77 -11.44
C GLU A 159 -1.49 -23.55 -12.30
N ILE A 160 -0.63 -23.75 -13.29
CA ILE A 160 -0.38 -22.77 -14.37
C ILE A 160 -1.26 -23.17 -15.56
N ILE A 161 -2.20 -22.31 -15.92
CA ILE A 161 -3.13 -22.56 -17.03
C ILE A 161 -2.42 -22.34 -18.37
N ALA A 162 -1.71 -21.21 -18.48
CA ALA A 162 -0.92 -20.91 -19.66
C ALA A 162 0.17 -19.87 -19.33
N PRO A 163 1.40 -20.07 -19.82
CA PRO A 163 2.33 -18.95 -19.93
C PRO A 163 1.76 -17.95 -20.93
N HIS A 164 1.61 -16.69 -20.53
CA HIS A 164 1.27 -15.65 -21.48
C HIS A 164 2.59 -15.27 -22.18
N PRO A 165 2.72 -15.43 -23.51
CA PRO A 165 3.94 -15.07 -24.21
C PRO A 165 4.06 -13.55 -24.23
N THR A 166 4.59 -12.97 -23.16
CA THR A 166 5.13 -11.62 -23.17
C THR A 166 6.37 -11.64 -24.04
N LYS A 167 6.48 -10.71 -24.99
CA LYS A 167 7.63 -10.51 -25.88
C LYS A 167 8.91 -10.97 -25.19
N HIS A 168 9.45 -12.11 -25.65
CA HIS A 168 10.58 -12.75 -25.00
C HIS A 168 11.71 -11.74 -24.79
N PHE A 169 12.23 -11.71 -23.57
CA PHE A 169 13.47 -11.02 -23.28
C PHE A 169 14.59 -11.69 -24.06
N SER A 170 14.88 -11.18 -25.26
CA SER A 170 16.01 -11.69 -26.02
C SER A 170 17.27 -11.10 -25.43
N ILE A 171 18.14 -11.96 -24.87
CA ILE A 171 19.45 -11.56 -24.35
C ILE A 171 20.22 -10.70 -25.38
N PRO A 172 20.19 -10.98 -26.70
CA PRO A 172 20.83 -10.12 -27.70
C PRO A 172 20.22 -8.72 -27.79
N SER A 173 18.87 -8.58 -27.79
CA SER A 173 18.23 -7.27 -27.87
C SER A 173 18.48 -6.44 -26.61
N TRP A 174 18.47 -7.08 -25.44
CA TRP A 174 18.79 -6.42 -24.19
C TRP A 174 20.22 -5.91 -24.15
N ARG A 175 21.21 -6.73 -24.55
CA ARG A 175 22.62 -6.31 -24.62
C ARG A 175 22.81 -5.12 -25.55
N LYS A 176 22.12 -5.10 -26.69
CA LYS A 176 22.14 -3.98 -27.64
C LYS A 176 21.52 -2.70 -27.07
N GLN A 177 20.42 -2.83 -26.33
CA GLN A 177 19.78 -1.67 -25.71
C GLN A 177 20.61 -1.13 -24.52
N LEU A 178 21.25 -2.01 -23.76
CA LEU A 178 22.14 -1.63 -22.67
C LEU A 178 23.41 -0.94 -23.18
N SER A 179 24.02 -1.44 -24.27
CA SER A 179 25.20 -0.80 -24.87
C SER A 179 24.90 0.62 -25.34
N ALA A 180 23.73 0.84 -25.96
CA ALA A 180 23.28 2.16 -26.39
C ALA A 180 23.13 3.14 -25.21
N ARG A 181 22.51 2.69 -24.12
CA ARG A 181 22.37 3.52 -22.91
C ARG A 181 23.70 3.85 -22.24
N ILE A 182 24.65 2.92 -22.25
CA ILE A 182 26.01 3.17 -21.75
C ILE A 182 26.70 4.22 -22.61
N SER A 183 26.57 4.15 -23.94
CA SER A 183 27.17 5.13 -24.85
C SER A 183 26.59 6.53 -24.74
N GLU A 184 25.30 6.63 -24.40
CA GLU A 184 24.62 7.93 -24.22
C GLU A 184 24.98 8.61 -22.88
N ARG A 185 25.30 7.82 -21.85
CA ARG A 185 25.37 8.33 -20.47
C ARG A 185 26.77 8.46 -19.89
N PHE A 186 27.76 7.79 -20.46
CA PHE A 186 29.13 7.79 -19.94
C PHE A 186 30.12 8.31 -20.98
N TYR A 187 31.18 8.97 -20.52
CA TYR A 187 32.31 9.36 -21.36
C TYR A 187 33.02 8.12 -21.94
N ALA A 188 33.57 8.25 -23.15
CA ALA A 188 34.18 7.15 -23.93
C ALA A 188 35.18 6.30 -23.13
N GLN A 189 35.97 6.93 -22.25
CA GLN A 189 36.96 6.24 -21.40
C GLN A 189 36.34 5.26 -20.40
N ASN A 190 35.11 5.51 -19.95
CA ASN A 190 34.38 4.71 -18.96
C ASN A 190 33.44 3.69 -19.62
N GLN A 191 33.00 3.95 -20.86
CA GLN A 191 32.12 3.05 -21.61
C GLN A 191 32.71 1.64 -21.74
N ARG A 192 34.02 1.53 -22.05
CA ARG A 192 34.72 0.24 -22.21
C ARG A 192 34.64 -0.64 -20.96
N TRP A 193 34.77 -0.05 -19.78
CA TRP A 193 34.71 -0.77 -18.50
C TRP A 193 33.29 -1.24 -18.20
N TRP A 194 32.30 -0.37 -18.44
CA TRP A 194 30.89 -0.72 -18.24
C TRP A 194 30.41 -1.81 -19.21
N GLN A 195 30.82 -1.74 -20.48
CA GLN A 195 30.51 -2.77 -21.46
C GLN A 195 31.18 -4.12 -21.10
N ALA A 196 32.41 -4.11 -20.61
CA ALA A 196 33.07 -5.33 -20.19
C ALA A 196 32.44 -5.96 -18.94
N LEU A 197 32.06 -5.14 -17.95
CA LEU A 197 31.52 -5.60 -16.67
C LEU A 197 30.05 -6.05 -16.77
N LEU A 198 29.21 -5.29 -17.49
CA LEU A 198 27.77 -5.53 -17.54
C LEU A 198 27.34 -6.38 -18.74
N ILE A 199 28.06 -6.31 -19.86
CA ILE A 199 27.70 -7.00 -21.12
C ILE A 199 28.67 -8.16 -21.40
N GLY A 200 29.87 -8.15 -20.80
CA GLY A 200 30.93 -9.14 -21.06
C GLY A 200 31.77 -8.84 -22.31
N GLN A 201 31.63 -7.65 -22.90
CA GLN A 201 32.32 -7.27 -24.13
C GLN A 201 33.76 -6.82 -23.83
N ARG A 202 34.74 -7.71 -24.06
CA ARG A 202 36.17 -7.47 -23.74
C ARG A 202 37.01 -6.94 -24.91
N THR A 203 36.44 -6.87 -26.11
CA THR A 203 37.16 -6.49 -27.34
C THR A 203 37.70 -5.05 -27.32
N SER A 204 37.17 -4.18 -26.46
CA SER A 204 37.58 -2.77 -26.31
C SER A 204 38.55 -2.52 -25.14
N LEU A 205 38.98 -3.57 -24.43
CA LEU A 205 39.90 -3.47 -23.29
C LEU A 205 41.38 -3.69 -23.66
N THR A 206 41.67 -4.19 -24.87
CA THR A 206 43.01 -4.58 -25.31
C THR A 206 43.77 -3.50 -26.09
N THR A 207 43.39 -2.23 -25.88
CA THR A 207 44.04 -1.03 -26.46
C THR A 207 44.33 -0.04 -25.35
#